data_AF-A0A4Q3V0L4-F1
#
_entry.id   AF-A0A4Q3V0L4-F1
#
_cell.length_a   1.000
_cell.length_b   1.000
_cell.length_c   1.000
_cell.angle_alpha   90.00
_cell.angle_beta   90.00
_cell.angle_gamma   90.00
#
_symmetry.space_group_name_H-M   'P 1'
#
loop_
_entity.id
_entity.type
_entity.pdbx_description
1 polymer ?
#
loop_
_entity_poly.entity_id
_entity_poly.type
_entity_poly.pdbx_seq_one_letter_code
_entity_poly.pdbx_strand_id
1 'polypeptide(L)'
;MAKTPLAAAGHHVHSPWMYVRAAVVLSLLMALTIGASYVNFGNVWINNLVAIAIAITKTSVIVMYFMNVKYSTSLTKLFAALGFIWVTLIWVIVVDYFFRGYEPVPSWSGVQETALPRRIGSTDNTPLPAIDQNVQNRIPRMLGN
;
A
#
# COMPACT_ATOMS: atom_id res chain seq x y z
N MET A 1 21.84 60.93 -16.74
CA MET A 1 20.43 60.49 -16.68
C MET A 1 20.31 59.15 -17.43
N ALA A 2 20.71 58.04 -16.79
CA ALA A 2 20.65 56.73 -17.40
C ALA A 2 19.25 56.14 -17.16
N LYS A 3 18.46 55.97 -18.22
CA LYS A 3 17.28 55.10 -18.21
C LYS A 3 17.76 53.68 -18.48
N THR A 4 17.98 52.90 -17.43
CA THR A 4 18.09 51.44 -17.57
C THR A 4 16.67 50.93 -17.88
N PRO A 5 16.40 50.27 -19.02
CA PRO A 5 15.14 49.57 -19.18
C PRO A 5 15.16 48.39 -18.22
N LEU A 6 14.38 48.49 -17.13
CA LEU A 6 14.06 47.36 -16.25
C LEU A 6 13.42 46.31 -17.13
N ALA A 7 14.19 45.30 -17.52
CA ALA A 7 13.76 44.20 -18.37
C ALA A 7 12.48 43.61 -17.75
N ALA A 8 11.37 43.78 -18.46
CA ALA A 8 10.10 43.18 -18.11
C ALA A 8 10.30 41.66 -18.02
N ALA A 9 10.19 41.12 -16.80
CA ALA A 9 10.15 39.69 -16.56
C ALA A 9 9.00 39.10 -17.40
N GLY A 10 9.35 38.33 -18.43
CA GLY A 10 8.38 37.65 -19.29
C GLY A 10 7.48 36.76 -18.45
N HIS A 11 6.23 37.18 -18.30
CA HIS A 11 5.20 36.47 -17.55
C HIS A 11 4.78 35.21 -18.34
N HIS A 12 5.45 34.09 -18.08
CA HIS A 12 5.21 32.82 -18.77
C HIS A 12 3.94 32.15 -18.21
N VAL A 13 2.77 32.61 -18.65
CA VAL A 13 1.47 32.10 -18.20
C VAL A 13 1.08 30.88 -19.04
N HIS A 14 0.85 29.75 -18.38
CA HIS A 14 0.31 28.57 -19.06
C HIS A 14 -1.11 28.87 -19.58
N SER A 15 -1.41 28.47 -20.81
CA SER A 15 -2.71 28.75 -21.45
C SER A 15 -3.87 28.17 -20.62
N PRO A 16 -4.83 28.99 -20.16
CA PRO A 16 -5.98 28.54 -19.37
C PRO A 16 -6.82 27.49 -20.09
N TRP A 17 -6.80 27.51 -21.42
CA TRP A 17 -7.61 26.65 -22.28
C TRP A 17 -7.31 25.17 -22.12
N MET A 18 -6.08 24.85 -21.69
CA MET A 18 -5.67 23.49 -21.42
C MET A 18 -6.42 22.88 -20.23
N TYR A 19 -6.59 23.65 -19.14
CA TYR A 19 -7.28 23.21 -17.94
C TYR A 19 -8.79 23.07 -18.18
N VAL A 20 -9.38 23.97 -18.98
CA VAL A 20 -10.80 23.89 -19.34
C VAL A 20 -11.12 22.62 -20.11
N ARG A 21 -10.28 22.25 -21.09
CA ARG A 21 -10.43 20.98 -21.83
C ARG A 21 -10.34 19.77 -20.90
N ALA A 22 -9.37 19.75 -19.99
CA ALA A 22 -9.26 18.68 -19.00
C ALA A 22 -10.49 18.62 -18.08
N ALA A 23 -11.00 19.77 -17.61
CA ALA A 23 -12.20 19.85 -16.78
C ALA A 23 -13.44 19.28 -17.47
N VAL A 24 -13.62 19.54 -18.77
CA VAL A 24 -14.71 18.97 -19.56
C VAL A 24 -14.58 17.45 -19.66
N VAL A 25 -13.39 16.93 -19.97
CA VAL A 25 -13.14 15.48 -20.02
C VAL A 25 -13.43 14.82 -18.67
N LEU A 26 -12.97 15.41 -17.56
CA LEU A 26 -13.24 14.89 -16.22
C LEU A 26 -14.73 14.92 -15.86
N SER A 27 -15.45 15.96 -16.28
CA SER A 27 -16.89 16.08 -16.06
C SER A 27 -17.67 15.00 -16.82
N LEU A 28 -17.25 14.68 -18.04
CA LEU A 28 -17.81 13.56 -18.81
C LEU A 28 -17.53 12.21 -18.14
N LEU A 29 -16.30 11.98 -17.67
CA LEU A 29 -15.97 10.76 -16.92
C LEU A 29 -16.75 10.65 -15.60
N MET A 30 -17.04 11.78 -14.94
CA MET A 30 -17.91 11.81 -13.75
C MET A 30 -19.34 11.40 -14.11
N ALA A 31 -19.91 11.99 -15.16
CA ALA A 31 -21.24 11.62 -15.64
C ALA A 31 -21.29 10.13 -16.02
N LEU A 32 -20.23 9.60 -16.63
CA LEU A 32 -20.12 8.18 -16.95
C LEU A 32 -20.11 7.29 -15.69
N THR A 33 -19.36 7.67 -14.63
CA THR A 33 -19.38 6.91 -13.37
C THR A 33 -20.74 6.91 -12.69
N ILE A 34 -21.47 8.04 -12.78
CA ILE A 34 -22.83 8.14 -12.25
C ILE A 34 -23.78 7.28 -13.11
N GLY A 35 -23.67 7.34 -14.44
CA GLY A 35 -24.46 6.47 -15.32
C GLY A 35 -24.19 4.99 -15.08
N ALA A 36 -22.93 4.61 -14.89
CA ALA A 36 -22.54 3.24 -14.59
C ALA A 36 -23.09 2.74 -13.24
N SER A 37 -23.37 3.61 -12.27
CA SER A 37 -23.97 3.18 -11.00
C SER A 37 -25.46 2.83 -11.12
N TYR A 38 -26.16 3.38 -12.12
CA TYR A 38 -27.56 3.05 -12.36
C TYR A 38 -27.76 1.78 -13.18
N VAL A 39 -26.72 1.32 -13.89
CA VAL A 39 -26.77 0.08 -14.70
C VAL A 39 -26.27 -1.08 -13.86
N ASN A 40 -27.16 -2.04 -13.58
CA ASN A 40 -26.78 -3.25 -12.86
C ASN A 40 -26.47 -4.37 -13.87
N PHE A 41 -25.19 -4.73 -14.03
CA PHE A 41 -24.74 -5.76 -14.98
C PHE A 41 -25.03 -7.20 -14.50
N GLY A 42 -26.02 -7.39 -13.61
CA GLY A 42 -26.45 -8.68 -13.07
C GLY A 42 -25.48 -9.32 -12.08
N ASN A 43 -24.20 -8.93 -12.09
CA ASN A 43 -23.17 -9.46 -11.21
C ASN A 43 -22.41 -8.32 -10.50
N VAL A 44 -22.44 -8.33 -9.16
CA VAL A 44 -21.82 -7.30 -8.30
C VAL A 44 -20.33 -7.12 -8.60
N TRP A 45 -19.63 -8.21 -8.95
CA TRP A 45 -18.20 -8.17 -9.28
C TRP A 45 -17.91 -7.41 -10.58
N ILE A 46 -18.79 -7.53 -11.58
CA ILE A 46 -18.63 -6.88 -12.89
C ILE A 46 -18.86 -5.37 -12.75
N ASN A 47 -19.88 -4.96 -12.00
CA ASN A 47 -20.14 -3.54 -11.72
C ASN A 47 -18.91 -2.87 -11.07
N ASN A 48 -18.28 -3.56 -10.12
CA ASN A 48 -17.12 -3.03 -9.40
C ASN A 48 -15.88 -2.94 -10.30
N LEU A 49 -15.61 -3.96 -11.12
CA LEU A 49 -14.54 -3.93 -12.12
C LEU A 49 -14.69 -2.75 -13.10
N VAL A 50 -15.91 -2.51 -13.58
CA VAL A 50 -16.22 -1.37 -14.46
C VAL A 50 -15.99 -0.04 -13.73
N ALA A 51 -16.45 0.08 -12.48
CA ALA A 51 -16.24 1.29 -11.68
C ALA A 51 -14.74 1.58 -11.45
N ILE A 52 -13.95 0.55 -11.11
CA ILE A 52 -12.49 0.67 -10.92
C ILE A 52 -11.80 1.04 -12.23
N ALA A 53 -12.18 0.45 -13.36
CA ALA A 53 -11.61 0.78 -14.66
C ALA A 53 -11.82 2.27 -14.99
N ILE A 54 -13.05 2.79 -14.81
CA ILE A 54 -13.35 4.20 -15.04
C ILE A 54 -12.59 5.09 -14.04
N ALA A 55 -12.49 4.67 -12.77
CA ALA A 55 -11.74 5.39 -11.75
C ALA A 55 -10.24 5.52 -12.10
N ILE A 56 -9.61 4.46 -12.60
CA ILE A 56 -8.20 4.49 -13.05
C ILE A 56 -8.04 5.46 -14.21
N THR A 57 -8.89 5.36 -15.24
CA THR A 57 -8.84 6.27 -16.40
C THR A 57 -8.99 7.74 -15.96
N LYS A 58 -9.94 8.03 -15.07
CA LYS A 58 -10.15 9.38 -14.52
C LYS A 58 -8.91 9.91 -13.81
N THR A 59 -8.29 9.07 -13.00
CA THR A 59 -7.11 9.43 -12.21
C THR A 59 -5.91 9.70 -13.11
N SER A 60 -5.71 8.94 -14.20
CA SER A 60 -4.64 9.19 -15.17
C SER A 60 -4.76 10.57 -15.84
N VAL A 61 -5.98 10.99 -16.20
CA VAL A 61 -6.22 12.31 -16.80
C VAL A 61 -5.92 13.44 -15.80
N ILE A 62 -6.32 13.28 -14.54
CA ILE A 62 -6.02 14.25 -13.46
C ILE A 62 -4.52 14.48 -13.34
N VAL A 63 -3.74 13.41 -13.23
CA VAL A 63 -2.28 13.50 -13.03
C VAL A 63 -1.59 14.14 -14.23
N MET A 64 -2.01 13.84 -15.46
CA MET A 64 -1.39 14.42 -16.65
C MET A 64 -1.68 15.92 -16.83
N TYR A 65 -2.92 16.35 -16.59
CA TYR A 65 -3.37 17.70 -16.93
C TYR A 65 -3.46 18.65 -15.73
N PHE A 66 -4.07 18.24 -14.62
CA PHE A 66 -4.25 19.11 -13.45
C PHE A 66 -3.00 19.21 -12.60
N MET A 67 -2.25 18.12 -12.46
CA MET A 67 -0.95 18.15 -11.77
C MET A 67 0.20 18.62 -12.67
N ASN A 68 -0.09 18.93 -13.95
CA ASN A 68 0.86 19.37 -14.96
C ASN A 68 2.14 18.50 -15.05
N VAL A 69 2.06 17.22 -14.64
CA VAL A 69 3.22 16.32 -14.53
C VAL A 69 3.92 16.18 -15.88
N LYS A 70 3.16 16.17 -16.98
CA LYS A 70 3.73 16.04 -18.33
C LYS A 70 4.61 17.22 -18.72
N TYR A 71 4.23 18.45 -18.36
CA TYR A 71 4.88 19.70 -18.78
C TYR A 71 5.84 20.26 -17.73
N SER A 72 5.85 19.70 -16.52
CA SER A 72 6.78 20.10 -15.47
C SER A 72 8.19 19.54 -15.69
N THR A 73 9.12 20.04 -14.88
CA THR A 73 10.53 19.63 -14.83
C THR A 73 10.67 18.15 -14.45
N SER A 74 11.81 17.55 -14.81
CA SER A 74 12.12 16.15 -14.46
C SER A 74 12.10 15.88 -12.95
N LEU A 75 12.40 16.89 -12.14
CA LEU A 75 12.35 16.81 -10.67
C LEU A 75 10.91 16.58 -10.20
N THR A 76 9.93 17.33 -10.71
CA THR A 76 8.51 17.10 -10.37
C THR A 76 8.03 15.70 -10.78
N LYS A 77 8.47 15.21 -11.94
CA LYS A 77 8.12 13.85 -12.41
C LYS A 77 8.67 12.76 -11.48
N LEU A 78 9.91 12.94 -10.99
CA LEU A 78 10.52 12.03 -10.03
C LEU A 78 9.76 12.01 -8.70
N PHE A 79 9.44 13.18 -8.14
CA PHE A 79 8.65 13.28 -6.91
C PHE A 79 7.25 12.68 -7.06
N ALA A 80 6.60 12.85 -8.22
CA ALA A 80 5.31 12.23 -8.50
C ALA A 80 5.40 10.69 -8.49
N ALA A 81 6.43 10.11 -9.12
CA ALA A 81 6.66 8.67 -9.08
C ALA A 81 7.01 8.17 -7.67
N LEU A 82 7.82 8.93 -6.93
CA LEU A 82 8.20 8.61 -5.55
C LEU A 82 6.99 8.60 -4.61
N GLY A 83 6.01 9.48 -4.82
CA GLY A 83 4.75 9.49 -4.08
C GLY A 83 3.98 8.18 -4.24
N PHE A 84 3.91 7.62 -5.45
CA PHE A 84 3.28 6.31 -5.68
C PHE A 84 4.04 5.18 -4.98
N ILE A 85 5.37 5.17 -5.07
CA ILE A 85 6.21 4.19 -4.37
C ILE A 85 5.96 4.27 -2.86
N TRP A 86 5.90 5.48 -2.30
CA TRP A 86 5.65 5.71 -0.89
C TRP A 86 4.26 5.25 -0.43
N VAL A 87 3.21 5.53 -1.21
CA VAL A 87 1.84 5.02 -0.93
C VAL A 87 1.79 3.50 -0.98
N THR A 88 2.42 2.88 -1.98
CA THR A 88 2.53 1.41 -2.07
C THR A 88 3.25 0.84 -0.86
N LEU A 89 4.32 1.50 -0.39
CA LEU A 89 5.06 1.07 0.79
C LEU A 89 4.17 1.10 2.05
N ILE A 90 3.41 2.18 2.28
CA ILE A 90 2.46 2.23 3.40
C ILE A 90 1.41 1.13 3.28
N TRP A 91 0.88 0.91 2.07
CA TRP A 91 -0.12 -0.14 1.85
C TRP A 91 0.41 -1.52 2.22
N VAL A 92 1.65 -1.86 1.83
CA VAL A 92 2.30 -3.12 2.20
C VAL A 92 2.48 -3.22 3.73
N ILE A 93 2.93 -2.15 4.38
CA ILE A 93 3.07 -2.13 5.85
C ILE A 93 1.73 -2.35 6.54
N VAL A 94 0.67 -1.66 6.08
CA VAL A 94 -0.68 -1.82 6.64
C VAL A 94 -1.15 -3.27 6.47
N VAL A 95 -0.96 -3.86 5.29
CA VAL A 95 -1.27 -5.28 5.04
C VAL A 95 -0.48 -6.20 5.97
N ASP A 96 0.83 -5.98 6.16
CA ASP A 96 1.66 -6.73 7.13
C ASP A 96 1.05 -6.69 8.54
N TYR A 97 0.71 -5.50 9.04
CA TYR A 97 0.06 -5.36 10.35
C TYR A 97 -1.31 -6.05 10.44
N PHE A 98 -2.12 -5.99 9.38
CA PHE A 98 -3.42 -6.66 9.33
C PHE A 98 -3.30 -8.20 9.42
N PHE A 99 -2.26 -8.79 8.83
CA PHE A 99 -2.10 -10.24 8.78
C PHE A 99 -1.22 -10.83 9.89
N ARG A 100 -0.49 -10.01 10.67
CA ARG A 100 0.30 -10.48 11.83
C ARG A 100 -0.52 -11.29 12.85
N GLY A 101 -1.79 -10.94 13.07
CA GLY A 101 -2.66 -11.65 14.02
C GLY A 101 -3.01 -13.09 13.63
N TYR A 102 -2.66 -13.53 12.41
CA TYR A 102 -2.86 -14.89 11.93
C TYR A 102 -1.66 -15.82 12.18
N GLU A 103 -0.63 -15.35 12.90
CA GLU A 103 0.50 -16.20 13.29
C GLU A 103 0.07 -17.25 14.35
N PRO A 104 0.25 -18.57 14.10
CA PRO A 104 -0.17 -19.62 15.04
C PRO A 104 0.59 -19.63 16.38
N VAL A 105 1.75 -18.98 16.46
CA VAL A 105 2.64 -18.99 17.62
C VAL A 105 3.26 -17.61 17.86
N PRO A 106 2.74 -16.83 18.84
CA PRO A 106 3.36 -15.57 19.24
C PRO A 106 4.52 -15.84 20.21
N SER A 107 5.77 -15.42 19.92
CA SER A 107 6.81 -15.24 20.97
C SER A 107 8.15 -14.67 20.46
N TRP A 108 8.62 -13.59 21.09
CA TRP A 108 10.03 -13.10 21.05
C TRP A 108 10.94 -13.85 22.05
N SER A 109 10.46 -14.88 22.72
CA SER A 109 11.30 -15.71 23.60
C SER A 109 11.75 -17.02 22.95
N GLY A 110 11.45 -17.26 21.67
CA GLY A 110 11.92 -18.43 20.91
C GLY A 110 11.39 -19.79 21.40
N VAL A 111 10.67 -19.82 22.51
CA VAL A 111 10.01 -21.02 23.02
C VAL A 111 8.53 -20.91 22.66
N GLN A 112 8.02 -21.90 21.93
CA GLN A 112 6.59 -22.18 21.91
C GLN A 112 6.21 -22.43 23.37
N GLU A 113 5.19 -21.75 23.90
CA GLU A 113 4.59 -22.17 25.16
C GLU A 113 4.02 -23.57 24.95
N THR A 114 4.89 -24.56 25.16
CA THR A 114 4.51 -25.95 25.28
C THR A 114 3.65 -26.01 26.54
N ALA A 115 2.59 -26.82 26.56
CA ALA A 115 1.70 -26.96 27.72
C ALA A 115 2.39 -27.44 29.02
N LEU A 116 3.73 -27.51 29.04
CA LEU A 116 4.56 -27.84 30.19
C LEU A 116 5.17 -26.55 30.77
N PRO A 117 5.07 -26.33 32.09
CA PRO A 117 5.54 -25.11 32.71
C PRO A 117 7.06 -24.96 32.53
N ARG A 118 7.49 -23.79 32.05
CA ARG A 118 8.92 -23.42 31.98
C ARG A 118 9.45 -23.30 33.41
N ARG A 119 10.18 -24.31 33.90
CA ARG A 119 10.89 -24.23 35.18
C ARG A 119 12.06 -23.26 35.06
N ILE A 120 12.01 -22.16 35.80
CA ILE A 120 13.09 -21.17 35.90
C ILE A 120 13.80 -21.41 37.23
N GLY A 121 15.05 -21.89 37.17
CA GLY A 121 15.90 -22.13 38.34
C GLY A 121 15.96 -23.60 38.76
N SER A 122 17.16 -24.17 38.77
CA SER A 122 17.48 -25.55 39.15
C SER A 122 17.54 -25.77 40.68
N THR A 123 16.61 -25.22 41.45
CA THR A 123 16.54 -25.37 42.91
C THR A 123 15.33 -26.15 43.41
N ASP A 124 14.43 -26.56 42.51
CA ASP A 124 13.33 -27.46 42.86
C ASP A 124 13.78 -28.92 42.64
N ASN A 125 13.99 -29.64 43.73
CA ASN A 125 14.44 -31.04 43.77
C ASN A 125 13.27 -32.04 43.65
N THR A 126 12.09 -31.60 43.21
CA THR A 126 11.01 -32.52 42.86
C THR A 126 11.42 -33.39 41.66
N PRO A 127 11.32 -34.74 41.76
CA PRO A 127 11.62 -35.61 40.63
C PRO A 127 10.81 -35.20 39.40
N LEU A 128 11.49 -34.96 38.29
CA LEU A 128 10.83 -34.61 37.04
C LEU A 128 9.83 -35.72 36.69
N PRO A 129 8.59 -35.40 36.28
CA PRO A 129 7.71 -36.41 35.73
C PRO A 129 8.41 -37.07 34.54
N ALA A 130 8.38 -38.39 34.49
CA ALA A 130 9.00 -39.14 33.39
C ALA A 130 8.51 -38.57 32.06
N ILE A 131 9.44 -38.25 31.16
CA ILE A 131 9.11 -37.71 29.84
C ILE A 131 8.16 -38.69 29.17
N ASP A 132 6.97 -38.23 28.81
CA ASP A 132 6.01 -39.03 28.04
C ASP A 132 6.73 -39.62 26.82
N GLN A 133 6.66 -40.94 26.66
CA GLN A 133 7.33 -41.65 25.57
C GLN A 133 6.89 -41.12 24.19
N ASN A 134 5.70 -40.53 24.10
CA ASN A 134 5.23 -39.87 22.89
C ASN A 134 6.11 -38.66 22.51
N VAL A 135 6.58 -37.90 23.49
CA VAL A 135 7.47 -36.75 23.28
C VAL A 135 8.90 -37.20 22.97
N GLN A 136 9.39 -38.26 23.64
CA GLN A 136 10.72 -38.84 23.39
C GLN A 136 10.87 -39.33 21.93
N ASN A 137 9.80 -39.87 21.36
CA ASN A 137 9.78 -40.35 19.97
C ASN A 137 9.65 -39.23 18.93
N ARG A 138 9.38 -37.99 19.35
CA ARG A 138 9.21 -36.81 18.49
C ARG A 138 10.48 -35.95 18.43
N ILE A 139 11.45 -36.20 19.31
CA ILE A 139 12.76 -35.57 19.26
C ILE A 139 13.59 -36.36 18.24
N PRO A 140 14.06 -35.74 17.15
CA PRO A 140 14.95 -36.43 16.21
C PRO A 140 16.18 -36.91 16.98
N ARG A 141 16.44 -38.23 16.96
CA ARG A 141 17.61 -38.85 17.58
C ARG A 141 18.86 -38.35 16.86
N MET A 142 19.40 -37.23 17.33
CA MET A 142 20.70 -36.76 16.91
C MET A 142 21.75 -37.65 17.59
N LEU A 143 22.49 -38.37 16.74
CA LEU A 143 23.58 -39.33 17.00
C LEU A 143 23.18 -40.78 17.32
N GLY A 144 23.39 -41.62 16.30
CA GLY A 144 23.87 -42.99 16.46
C GLY A 144 25.39 -43.01 16.28
N ASN A 145 26.03 -43.83 17.12
CA ASN A 145 27.46 -44.13 17.30
C ASN A 145 28.36 -43.01 17.85
#